data_AF-A0A3L7P3D2-F1
#
_entry.id   AF-A0A3L7P3D2-F1
#
_cell.length_a   1.000
_cell.length_b   1.000
_cell.length_c   1.000
_cell.angle_alpha   90.00
_cell.angle_beta   90.00
_cell.angle_gamma   90.00
#
_symmetry.space_group_name_H-M   'P 1'
#
loop_
_entity.id
_entity.type
_entity.pdbx_description
1 polymer ?
#
loop_
_entity_poly.entity_id
_entity_poly.type
_entity_poly.pdbx_seq_one_letter_code
_entity_poly.pdbx_strand_id
1 'polypeptide(L)'
;MSGFPVRLTGSMARAGFQAETNPPPNKPPRVLREIGRMVLPPNAGMLPGMPFIGLSLMHMGHTGEKKERDARMIGRDGREFPQIKERMMGLVAFYRDSSHPGNAPYSLESIWGMDDNELDCHHDFIQWLFPTDTPSQYNDDAPILTPDMAKIFREDADIQRHMRRSLERFQAFLGMARNHEGNLILARRPAYAWGSFTHNHLRITRVLRSLGLAGLTTERDALWVLLRDSAEDSSLGITRRTLAFWQQAALD
;
A
#
# COMPACT_ATOMS: atom_id res chain seq x y z
N MET A 1 6.90 84.20 4.56
CA MET A 1 5.52 84.56 4.17
C MET A 1 5.36 84.26 2.68
N SER A 2 4.31 83.51 2.31
CA SER A 2 3.60 83.47 1.00
C SER A 2 4.44 83.46 -0.30
N GLY A 3 4.34 82.53 -1.25
CA GLY A 3 3.28 81.61 -1.67
C GLY A 3 3.27 81.55 -3.22
N PHE A 4 2.80 80.43 -3.78
CA PHE A 4 2.46 80.11 -5.20
C PHE A 4 3.56 79.58 -6.15
N PRO A 5 3.21 78.78 -7.19
CA PRO A 5 2.46 77.52 -7.12
C PRO A 5 3.09 76.39 -7.98
N VAL A 6 2.68 75.14 -7.70
CA VAL A 6 3.03 73.93 -8.46
C VAL A 6 2.10 73.77 -9.66
N ARG A 7 2.66 73.53 -10.85
CA ARG A 7 1.94 73.05 -12.05
C ARG A 7 2.28 71.58 -12.30
N LEU A 8 1.24 70.77 -12.40
CA LEU A 8 1.25 69.39 -12.89
C LEU A 8 1.36 69.37 -14.42
N THR A 9 2.24 68.53 -14.96
CA THR A 9 2.14 68.02 -16.33
C THR A 9 2.48 66.53 -16.31
N GLY A 10 1.48 65.71 -16.64
CA GLY A 10 1.63 64.27 -16.82
C GLY A 10 2.26 63.94 -18.17
N SER A 11 2.86 62.75 -18.23
CA SER A 11 3.16 62.04 -19.48
C SER A 11 2.94 60.56 -19.26
N MET A 12 2.08 59.98 -20.10
CA MET A 12 1.63 58.60 -20.08
C MET A 12 2.75 57.64 -20.52
N ALA A 13 3.03 56.62 -19.72
CA ALA A 13 3.83 55.47 -20.10
C ALA A 13 2.94 54.37 -20.70
N ARG A 14 3.42 53.80 -21.81
CA ARG A 14 2.81 52.74 -22.62
C ARG A 14 2.55 51.47 -21.82
N ALA A 15 1.35 50.90 -22.02
CA ALA A 15 1.00 49.54 -21.63
C ALA A 15 1.69 48.51 -22.55
N GLY A 16 2.46 47.60 -21.94
CA GLY A 16 2.91 46.36 -22.56
C GLY A 16 2.15 45.19 -21.93
N PHE A 17 1.28 44.56 -22.70
CA PHE A 17 0.51 43.38 -22.32
C PHE A 17 1.31 42.15 -22.77
N GLN A 18 1.87 41.38 -21.84
CA GLN A 18 2.36 40.03 -22.12
C GLN A 18 1.36 39.02 -21.56
N ALA A 19 0.87 38.15 -22.43
CA ALA A 19 -0.11 37.13 -22.15
C ALA A 19 0.56 35.92 -21.49
N GLU A 20 0.15 35.59 -20.26
CA GLU A 20 0.38 34.29 -19.64
C GLU A 20 -0.57 33.26 -20.25
N THR A 21 -0.04 32.24 -20.92
CA THR A 21 -0.81 31.09 -21.40
C THR A 21 -0.91 30.06 -20.28
N ASN A 22 -2.06 30.02 -19.59
CA ASN A 22 -2.39 28.90 -18.70
C ASN A 22 -2.70 27.63 -19.51
N PRO A 23 -2.17 26.45 -19.13
CA PRO A 23 -2.63 25.18 -19.70
C PRO A 23 -4.06 24.84 -19.24
N PRO A 24 -4.86 24.13 -20.06
CA PRO A 24 -6.25 23.85 -19.74
C PRO A 24 -6.40 22.81 -18.61
N PRO A 25 -7.48 22.88 -17.81
CA PRO A 25 -7.73 21.93 -16.74
C PRO A 25 -8.06 20.54 -17.30
N ASN A 26 -7.41 19.52 -16.75
CA ASN A 26 -7.70 18.11 -17.04
C ASN A 26 -9.13 17.78 -16.60
N LYS A 27 -10.00 17.40 -17.56
CA LYS A 27 -11.37 16.96 -17.26
C LYS A 27 -11.33 15.52 -16.71
N PRO A 28 -11.99 15.23 -15.57
CA PRO A 28 -12.20 13.85 -15.16
C PRO A 28 -13.19 13.15 -16.13
N PRO A 29 -13.05 11.84 -16.38
CA PRO A 29 -13.99 11.09 -17.20
C PRO A 29 -15.39 11.08 -16.56
N ARG A 30 -16.39 11.46 -17.36
CA ARG A 30 -17.81 11.41 -17.03
C ARG A 30 -18.30 9.96 -17.02
N VAL A 31 -18.81 9.48 -15.89
CA VAL A 31 -19.87 8.46 -15.85
C VAL A 31 -20.87 8.79 -14.73
N LEU A 32 -22.04 9.25 -15.16
CA LEU A 32 -23.41 9.19 -14.60
C LEU A 32 -23.63 9.23 -13.08
N ARG A 33 -24.18 10.36 -12.61
CA ARG A 33 -25.12 10.41 -11.49
C ARG A 33 -26.54 10.17 -12.02
N GLU A 34 -27.28 9.29 -11.34
CA GLU A 34 -28.59 9.54 -10.72
C GLU A 34 -29.34 8.21 -10.59
N ILE A 35 -29.64 7.76 -9.37
CA ILE A 35 -31.02 7.51 -8.95
C ILE A 35 -31.14 7.54 -7.41
N GLY A 36 -32.02 8.42 -6.92
CA GLY A 36 -33.07 8.07 -5.94
C GLY A 36 -32.68 7.71 -4.50
N ARG A 37 -33.09 8.57 -3.56
CA ARG A 37 -33.35 8.19 -2.16
C ARG A 37 -34.27 6.97 -2.10
N MET A 38 -33.83 5.88 -1.47
CA MET A 38 -34.70 4.78 -1.04
C MET A 38 -34.63 4.64 0.48
N VAL A 39 -35.79 4.86 1.11
CA VAL A 39 -36.08 4.53 2.49
C VAL A 39 -36.14 3.00 2.60
N LEU A 40 -35.38 2.40 3.52
CA LEU A 40 -35.46 0.97 3.83
C LEU A 40 -36.67 0.70 4.75
N PRO A 41 -37.59 -0.22 4.38
CA PRO A 41 -38.54 -0.79 5.34
C PRO A 41 -37.88 -1.91 6.18
N PRO A 42 -38.37 -2.19 7.40
CA PRO A 42 -37.77 -3.16 8.29
C PRO A 42 -38.19 -4.60 7.92
N ASN A 43 -37.23 -5.53 8.06
CA ASN A 43 -37.38 -6.99 8.06
C ASN A 43 -37.95 -7.68 6.80
N ALA A 44 -37.06 -8.32 6.03
CA ALA A 44 -37.38 -9.56 5.32
C ALA A 44 -36.11 -10.40 5.06
N GLY A 45 -36.07 -11.57 5.70
CA GLY A 45 -35.56 -12.86 5.20
C GLY A 45 -34.25 -12.95 4.40
N MET A 46 -33.25 -13.58 5.03
CA MET A 46 -32.35 -14.63 4.54
C MET A 46 -32.29 -14.91 3.00
N LEU A 47 -31.05 -14.88 2.50
CA LEU A 47 -30.52 -15.01 1.12
C LEU A 47 -30.73 -16.36 0.41
N PRO A 48 -30.35 -16.46 -0.89
CA PRO A 48 -29.35 -17.47 -1.25
C PRO A 48 -28.19 -16.92 -2.09
N GLY A 49 -26.95 -17.36 -1.80
CA GLY A 49 -25.77 -17.06 -2.62
C GLY A 49 -24.37 -17.17 -1.99
N MET A 50 -24.18 -17.84 -0.85
CA MET A 50 -22.84 -18.08 -0.29
C MET A 50 -22.49 -19.57 -0.23
N PRO A 51 -21.28 -19.99 -0.63
CA PRO A 51 -20.88 -21.38 -0.53
C PRO A 51 -20.56 -21.75 0.92
N PHE A 52 -21.20 -22.82 1.39
CA PHE A 52 -20.92 -23.52 2.64
C PHE A 52 -19.53 -24.19 2.57
N ILE A 53 -18.74 -24.09 3.64
CA ILE A 53 -17.63 -25.02 3.89
C ILE A 53 -18.01 -25.84 5.13
N GLY A 54 -18.45 -27.07 4.88
CA GLY A 54 -18.72 -28.07 5.90
C GLY A 54 -17.43 -28.75 6.35
N LEU A 55 -17.28 -28.88 7.67
CA LEU A 55 -16.35 -29.77 8.34
C LEU A 55 -16.89 -31.20 8.24
N SER A 56 -16.14 -32.14 7.67
CA SER A 56 -16.40 -33.57 7.89
C SER A 56 -15.09 -34.36 7.92
N LEU A 57 -14.93 -35.12 9.00
CA LEU A 57 -13.83 -36.01 9.33
C LEU A 57 -14.30 -37.45 9.02
N MET A 58 -13.56 -38.20 8.20
CA MET A 58 -13.15 -39.61 8.42
C MET A 58 -12.48 -40.22 7.16
N HIS A 59 -11.52 -41.12 7.44
CA HIS A 59 -10.67 -41.93 6.55
C HIS A 59 -11.48 -42.77 5.53
N MET A 60 -10.99 -43.29 4.39
CA MET A 60 -9.68 -43.88 4.05
C MET A 60 -9.62 -44.12 2.51
N GLY A 61 -8.42 -43.97 1.91
CA GLY A 61 -7.94 -44.77 0.76
C GLY A 61 -8.45 -44.50 -0.66
N HIS A 62 -7.76 -43.65 -1.44
CA HIS A 62 -7.09 -44.07 -2.69
C HIS A 62 -6.25 -42.93 -3.30
N THR A 63 -5.09 -43.34 -3.78
CA THR A 63 -4.03 -42.64 -4.51
C THR A 63 -4.51 -41.53 -5.45
N GLY A 64 -4.06 -40.31 -5.20
CA GLY A 64 -4.16 -39.18 -6.12
C GLY A 64 -3.13 -38.14 -5.72
N GLU A 65 -2.02 -38.09 -6.45
CA GLU A 65 -0.97 -37.09 -6.33
C GLU A 65 -1.58 -35.69 -6.28
N LYS A 66 -1.60 -35.08 -5.08
CA LYS A 66 -1.71 -33.63 -4.97
C LYS A 66 -0.44 -33.06 -5.59
N LYS A 67 -0.55 -32.58 -6.83
CA LYS A 67 0.49 -31.83 -7.52
C LYS A 67 0.79 -30.55 -6.76
N GLU A 68 1.74 -30.66 -5.85
CA GLU A 68 2.62 -29.60 -5.42
C GLU A 68 3.31 -29.06 -6.69
N ARG A 69 2.74 -28.01 -7.28
CA ARG A 69 3.44 -27.24 -8.30
C ARG A 69 4.33 -26.27 -7.56
N ASP A 70 5.48 -26.77 -7.15
CA ASP A 70 6.64 -25.93 -6.85
C ASP A 70 6.75 -24.88 -7.94
N ALA A 71 6.79 -23.62 -7.52
CA ALA A 71 7.16 -22.49 -8.36
C ALA A 71 8.63 -22.64 -8.78
N ARG A 72 8.92 -23.57 -9.68
CA ARG A 72 10.23 -23.61 -10.35
C ARG A 72 10.26 -22.45 -11.32
N MET A 73 11.27 -21.59 -11.17
CA MET A 73 11.62 -20.43 -12.02
C MET A 73 11.98 -20.81 -13.47
N ILE A 74 11.83 -22.09 -13.81
CA ILE A 74 12.30 -22.70 -15.04
C ILE A 74 11.07 -23.32 -15.70
N GLY A 75 10.77 -22.86 -16.92
CA GLY A 75 9.73 -23.45 -17.75
C GLY A 75 9.97 -24.94 -17.96
N ARG A 76 8.93 -25.64 -18.43
CA ARG A 76 8.99 -27.08 -18.74
C ARG A 76 10.12 -27.47 -19.70
N ASP A 77 10.69 -26.49 -20.40
CA ASP A 77 11.76 -26.59 -21.39
C ASP A 77 13.13 -26.12 -20.87
N GLY A 78 13.28 -25.84 -19.57
CA GLY A 78 14.56 -25.38 -19.02
C GLY A 78 14.82 -23.87 -19.15
N ARG A 79 13.89 -23.10 -19.73
CA ARG A 79 14.10 -21.65 -19.99
C ARG A 79 13.34 -20.78 -18.99
N GLU A 80 14.02 -19.75 -18.48
CA GLU A 80 13.36 -18.67 -17.74
C GLU A 80 12.40 -17.93 -18.68
N PHE A 81 11.16 -17.71 -18.25
CA PHE A 81 10.22 -16.88 -19.01
C PHE A 81 10.73 -15.42 -18.99
N PRO A 82 10.95 -14.79 -20.16
CA PRO A 82 11.49 -13.42 -20.23
C PRO A 82 10.72 -12.41 -19.38
N GLN A 83 9.40 -12.55 -19.30
CA GLN A 83 8.50 -11.70 -18.52
C GLN A 83 8.73 -11.82 -17.00
N ILE A 84 9.10 -13.00 -16.50
CA ILE A 84 9.40 -13.21 -15.07
C ILE A 84 10.71 -12.52 -14.72
N LYS A 85 11.73 -12.67 -15.56
CA LYS A 85 13.02 -12.00 -15.38
C LYS A 85 12.87 -10.48 -15.46
N GLU A 86 12.05 -9.98 -16.38
CA GLU A 86 11.74 -8.56 -16.49
C GLU A 86 11.01 -8.02 -15.25
N ARG A 87 9.97 -8.73 -14.76
CA ARG A 87 9.29 -8.38 -13.50
C ARG A 87 10.24 -8.40 -12.31
N MET A 88 11.13 -9.39 -12.24
CA MET A 88 12.16 -9.50 -11.21
C MET A 88 13.11 -8.31 -11.23
N MET A 89 13.66 -7.97 -12.40
CA MET A 89 14.56 -6.85 -12.57
C MET A 89 13.85 -5.52 -12.32
N GLY A 90 12.57 -5.41 -12.71
CA GLY A 90 11.75 -4.22 -12.48
C GLY A 90 11.52 -3.95 -10.99
N LEU A 91 11.20 -4.98 -10.19
CA LEU A 91 11.04 -4.81 -8.73
C LEU A 91 12.36 -4.46 -8.05
N VAL A 92 13.46 -5.13 -8.42
CA VAL A 92 14.79 -4.82 -7.86
C VAL A 92 15.22 -3.40 -8.23
N ALA A 93 15.00 -2.96 -9.48
CA ALA A 93 15.28 -1.60 -9.92
C ALA A 93 14.46 -0.57 -9.14
N PHE A 94 13.16 -0.84 -8.94
CA PHE A 94 12.26 0.01 -8.13
C PHE A 94 12.78 0.25 -6.71
N TYR A 95 13.40 -0.76 -6.08
CA TYR A 95 14.00 -0.57 -4.75
C TYR A 95 15.42 -0.03 -4.76
N ARG A 96 16.22 -0.26 -5.80
CA ARG A 96 17.60 0.25 -5.85
C ARG A 96 17.66 1.73 -6.19
N ASP A 97 16.84 2.17 -7.13
CA ASP A 97 16.74 3.57 -7.54
C ASP A 97 15.36 4.10 -7.14
N SER A 98 15.33 4.90 -6.07
CA SER A 98 14.09 5.43 -5.51
C SER A 98 13.33 6.38 -6.43
N SER A 99 14.00 6.92 -7.45
CA SER A 99 13.40 7.78 -8.47
C SER A 99 12.81 6.97 -9.64
N HIS A 100 13.24 5.71 -9.81
CA HIS A 100 12.83 4.86 -10.90
C HIS A 100 11.61 4.00 -10.51
N PRO A 101 10.49 4.05 -11.25
CA PRO A 101 9.32 3.26 -10.93
C PRO A 101 9.51 1.76 -11.24
N GLY A 102 10.51 1.39 -12.05
CA GLY A 102 10.59 0.05 -12.62
C GLY A 102 9.31 -0.22 -13.42
N ASN A 103 8.53 -1.21 -12.98
CA ASN A 103 7.21 -1.54 -13.54
C ASN A 103 6.03 -1.05 -12.67
N ALA A 104 6.30 -0.35 -11.57
CA ALA A 104 5.29 0.16 -10.67
C ALA A 104 4.60 1.42 -11.24
N PRO A 105 3.37 1.74 -10.81
CA PRO A 105 2.68 2.96 -11.24
C PRO A 105 3.33 4.24 -10.68
N TYR A 106 4.08 4.13 -9.58
CA TYR A 106 4.75 5.25 -8.91
C TYR A 106 6.15 4.81 -8.47
N SER A 107 7.11 5.74 -8.46
CA SER A 107 8.41 5.52 -7.83
C SER A 107 8.31 5.59 -6.29
N LEU A 108 9.34 5.12 -5.60
CA LEU A 108 9.41 5.21 -4.13
C LEU A 108 9.36 6.67 -3.66
N GLU A 109 10.11 7.57 -4.32
CA GLU A 109 10.11 8.99 -3.98
C GLU A 109 8.73 9.62 -4.11
N SER A 110 7.99 9.29 -5.18
CA SER A 110 6.61 9.75 -5.34
C SER A 110 5.72 9.26 -4.20
N ILE A 111 5.83 7.98 -3.82
CA ILE A 111 5.04 7.41 -2.72
C ILE A 111 5.41 8.04 -1.37
N TRP A 112 6.70 8.28 -1.12
CA TRP A 112 7.15 8.94 0.12
C TRP A 112 6.70 10.40 0.20
N GLY A 113 6.48 11.06 -0.94
CA GLY A 113 5.99 12.43 -1.04
C GLY A 113 4.46 12.57 -0.94
N MET A 114 3.69 11.49 -1.12
CA MET A 114 2.23 11.52 -1.01
C MET A 114 1.79 11.89 0.41
N ASP A 115 0.75 12.70 0.52
CA ASP A 115 0.08 12.96 1.79
C ASP A 115 -0.84 11.79 2.21
N ASP A 116 -1.40 11.85 3.42
CA ASP A 116 -2.23 10.76 3.94
C ASP A 116 -3.55 10.59 3.15
N ASN A 117 -4.08 11.64 2.55
CA ASN A 117 -5.28 11.56 1.72
C ASN A 117 -4.97 10.89 0.37
N GLU A 118 -3.82 11.18 -0.22
CA GLU A 118 -3.35 10.52 -1.44
C GLU A 118 -3.09 9.02 -1.20
N LEU A 119 -2.47 8.63 -0.07
CA LEU A 119 -2.30 7.22 0.29
C LEU A 119 -3.63 6.50 0.61
N ASP A 120 -4.61 7.22 1.15
CA ASP A 120 -5.94 6.66 1.36
C ASP A 120 -6.73 6.56 0.04
N CYS A 121 -6.52 7.46 -0.93
CA CYS A 121 -7.23 7.40 -2.21
C CYS A 121 -6.60 6.41 -3.21
N HIS A 122 -5.27 6.27 -3.20
CA HIS A 122 -4.55 5.38 -4.10
C HIS A 122 -4.15 4.12 -3.38
N HIS A 123 -4.67 2.97 -3.79
CA HIS A 123 -4.44 1.72 -3.06
C HIS A 123 -3.40 0.80 -3.71
N ASP A 124 -3.04 1.09 -4.96
CA ASP A 124 -2.27 0.18 -5.81
C ASP A 124 -0.77 0.17 -5.45
N PHE A 125 -0.29 1.22 -4.76
CA PHE A 125 1.10 1.34 -4.35
C PHE A 125 1.51 0.25 -3.35
N ILE A 126 0.60 -0.17 -2.46
CA ILE A 126 0.96 -1.01 -1.31
C ILE A 126 1.51 -2.35 -1.75
N GLN A 127 1.11 -2.82 -2.93
CA GLN A 127 1.48 -4.13 -3.41
C GLN A 127 2.93 -4.18 -3.93
N TRP A 128 3.41 -3.04 -4.45
CA TRP A 128 4.79 -2.81 -4.86
C TRP A 128 5.67 -2.41 -3.66
N LEU A 129 5.10 -1.62 -2.75
CA LEU A 129 5.77 -1.13 -1.55
C LEU A 129 6.02 -2.23 -0.51
N PHE A 130 5.22 -3.29 -0.51
CA PHE A 130 5.39 -4.47 0.34
C PHE A 130 4.99 -5.73 -0.44
N PRO A 131 5.86 -6.22 -1.35
CA PRO A 131 5.57 -7.42 -2.14
C PRO A 131 5.60 -8.68 -1.26
N THR A 132 4.83 -9.69 -1.65
CA THR A 132 4.68 -10.96 -0.91
C THR A 132 5.02 -12.14 -1.81
N ASP A 133 5.23 -13.31 -1.20
CA ASP A 133 5.48 -14.59 -1.87
C ASP A 133 4.22 -15.19 -2.53
N THR A 134 3.04 -14.60 -2.28
CA THR A 134 1.78 -14.94 -2.94
C THR A 134 1.36 -13.86 -3.95
N PRO A 135 0.76 -14.24 -5.10
CA PRO A 135 0.15 -13.29 -6.04
C PRO A 135 -0.90 -12.41 -5.35
N SER A 136 -1.03 -11.16 -5.81
CA SER A 136 -2.14 -10.30 -5.37
C SER A 136 -3.45 -10.79 -5.97
N GLN A 137 -4.52 -10.84 -5.18
CA GLN A 137 -5.87 -11.13 -5.67
C GLN A 137 -6.55 -9.92 -6.35
N TYR A 138 -5.92 -8.74 -6.25
CA TYR A 138 -6.48 -7.47 -6.71
C TYR A 138 -5.69 -6.82 -7.85
N ASN A 139 -4.48 -7.32 -8.15
CA ASN A 139 -3.60 -6.74 -9.15
C ASN A 139 -2.65 -7.80 -9.72
N ASP A 140 -2.94 -8.24 -10.94
CA ASP A 140 -2.17 -9.29 -11.62
C ASP A 140 -0.76 -8.83 -12.04
N ASP A 141 -0.53 -7.51 -12.04
CA ASP A 141 0.77 -6.91 -12.32
C ASP A 141 1.63 -6.71 -11.06
N ALA A 142 1.05 -6.89 -9.87
CA ALA A 142 1.81 -6.81 -8.63
C ALA A 142 2.91 -7.87 -8.59
N PRO A 143 4.14 -7.50 -8.22
CA PRO A 143 5.25 -8.44 -8.24
C PRO A 143 5.14 -9.44 -7.10
N ILE A 144 5.59 -10.67 -7.38
CA ILE A 144 5.74 -11.73 -6.39
C ILE A 144 7.19 -11.72 -5.92
N LEU A 145 7.39 -11.67 -4.62
CA LEU A 145 8.72 -11.73 -4.02
C LEU A 145 9.17 -13.20 -3.97
N THR A 146 9.82 -13.66 -5.05
CA THR A 146 10.34 -15.03 -5.14
C THR A 146 11.50 -15.26 -4.16
N PRO A 147 11.88 -16.51 -3.85
CA PRO A 147 13.02 -16.80 -2.98
C PRO A 147 14.33 -16.12 -3.42
N ASP A 148 14.59 -16.05 -4.72
CA ASP A 148 15.78 -15.40 -5.29
C ASP A 148 15.74 -13.89 -5.09
N MET A 149 14.58 -13.24 -5.29
CA MET A 149 14.41 -11.82 -4.99
C MET A 149 14.52 -11.53 -3.51
N ALA A 150 13.93 -12.38 -2.67
CA ALA A 150 14.01 -12.25 -1.22
C ALA A 150 15.47 -12.31 -0.74
N LYS A 151 16.32 -13.12 -1.39
CA LYS A 151 17.77 -13.14 -1.13
C LYS A 151 18.41 -11.79 -1.48
N ILE A 152 18.12 -11.23 -2.66
CA ILE A 152 18.60 -9.89 -3.05
C ILE A 152 18.16 -8.85 -2.04
N PHE A 153 16.89 -8.86 -1.63
CA PHE A 153 16.35 -7.93 -0.64
C PHE A 153 17.10 -8.03 0.69
N ARG A 154 17.44 -9.23 1.15
CA ARG A 154 18.20 -9.44 2.40
C ARG A 154 19.65 -8.93 2.33
N GLU A 155 20.28 -9.03 1.17
CA GLU A 155 21.72 -8.77 1.01
C GLU A 155 22.03 -7.33 0.54
N ASP A 156 21.05 -6.64 -0.06
CA ASP A 156 21.25 -5.31 -0.65
C ASP A 156 20.90 -4.18 0.33
N ALA A 157 21.91 -3.40 0.73
CA ALA A 157 21.76 -2.34 1.72
C ALA A 157 20.86 -1.19 1.27
N ASP A 158 20.82 -0.88 -0.03
CA ASP A 158 19.97 0.20 -0.55
C ASP A 158 18.50 -0.21 -0.53
N ILE A 159 18.21 -1.43 -0.96
CA ILE A 159 16.86 -2.01 -0.89
C ILE A 159 16.38 -2.05 0.56
N GLN A 160 17.21 -2.55 1.47
CA GLN A 160 16.94 -2.59 2.90
C GLN A 160 16.62 -1.20 3.48
N ARG A 161 17.40 -0.18 3.13
CA ARG A 161 17.18 1.21 3.58
C ARG A 161 15.87 1.77 3.03
N HIS A 162 15.60 1.57 1.75
CA HIS A 162 14.38 2.07 1.11
C HIS A 162 13.12 1.37 1.63
N MET A 163 13.18 0.08 1.91
CA MET A 163 12.07 -0.65 2.51
C MET A 163 11.78 -0.16 3.95
N ARG A 164 12.81 0.16 4.74
CA ARG A 164 12.62 0.80 6.06
C ARG A 164 11.97 2.18 5.95
N ARG A 165 12.41 3.02 5.02
CA ARG A 165 11.80 4.35 4.78
C ARG A 165 10.33 4.21 4.35
N SER A 166 10.02 3.24 3.51
CA SER A 166 8.66 2.91 3.10
C SER A 166 7.80 2.46 4.28
N LEU A 167 8.37 1.64 5.18
CA LEU A 167 7.72 1.24 6.43
C LEU A 167 7.42 2.45 7.31
N GLU A 168 8.37 3.35 7.49
CA GLU A 168 8.18 4.58 8.29
C GLU A 168 7.06 5.46 7.72
N ARG A 169 7.01 5.63 6.38
CA ARG A 169 5.92 6.39 5.74
C ARG A 169 4.56 5.74 5.97
N PHE A 170 4.46 4.41 5.85
CA PHE A 170 3.21 3.68 6.07
C PHE A 170 2.81 3.66 7.54
N GLN A 171 3.76 3.53 8.47
CA GLN A 171 3.53 3.65 9.91
C GLN A 171 2.97 5.03 10.27
N ALA A 172 3.56 6.11 9.72
CA ALA A 172 3.08 7.47 9.95
C ALA A 172 1.63 7.69 9.46
N PHE A 173 1.30 7.12 8.30
CA PHE A 173 -0.07 7.07 7.74
C PHE A 173 -1.05 6.35 8.68
N LEU A 174 -0.62 5.24 9.29
CA LEU A 174 -1.42 4.54 10.30
C LEU A 174 -1.48 5.27 11.66
N GLY A 175 -0.80 6.41 11.82
CA GLY A 175 -0.73 7.14 13.09
C GLY A 175 0.27 6.56 14.09
N MET A 176 1.19 5.70 13.63
CA MET A 176 2.27 5.17 14.46
C MET A 176 3.49 6.10 14.44
N ALA A 177 4.26 6.11 15.52
CA ALA A 177 5.51 6.88 15.65
C ALA A 177 6.47 6.19 16.62
N ARG A 178 7.72 6.64 16.69
CA ARG A 178 8.67 6.21 17.72
C ARG A 178 8.59 7.15 18.93
N ASN A 179 8.59 6.59 20.14
CA ASN A 179 8.73 7.37 21.37
C ASN A 179 10.21 7.77 21.59
N HIS A 180 10.50 8.48 22.69
CA HIS A 180 11.85 8.94 23.03
C HIS A 180 12.85 7.80 23.31
N GLU A 181 12.37 6.59 23.58
CA GLU A 181 13.16 5.38 23.80
C GLU A 181 13.39 4.59 22.49
N GLY A 182 12.80 5.05 21.38
CA GLY A 182 12.85 4.39 20.07
C GLY A 182 11.79 3.32 19.85
N ASN A 183 10.92 3.07 20.84
CA ASN A 183 9.84 2.09 20.77
C ASN A 183 8.70 2.58 19.86
N LEU A 184 8.19 1.69 19.01
CA LEU A 184 7.05 2.00 18.15
C LEU A 184 5.76 2.06 18.98
N ILE A 185 5.01 3.16 18.84
CA ILE A 185 3.77 3.42 19.56
C ILE A 185 2.66 3.88 18.60
N LEU A 186 1.41 3.72 19.01
CA LEU A 186 0.26 4.28 18.31
C LEU A 186 -0.03 5.69 18.84
N ALA A 187 0.60 6.69 18.21
CA ALA A 187 0.52 8.10 18.62
C ALA A 187 -0.81 8.77 18.23
N ARG A 188 -1.43 8.32 17.13
CA ARG A 188 -2.70 8.83 16.60
C ARG A 188 -3.58 7.68 16.17
N ARG A 189 -4.90 7.90 16.13
CA ARG A 189 -5.89 6.92 15.64
C ARG A 189 -6.77 7.55 14.55
N PRO A 190 -6.21 7.84 13.36
CA PRO A 190 -6.99 8.44 12.30
C PRO A 190 -8.12 7.49 11.87
N ALA A 191 -9.34 8.04 11.71
CA ALA A 191 -10.53 7.25 11.38
C ALA A 191 -10.46 6.59 9.99
N TYR A 192 -9.64 7.11 9.07
CA TYR A 192 -9.38 6.46 7.78
C TYR A 192 -8.51 5.20 7.92
N ALA A 193 -7.60 5.17 8.90
CA ALA A 193 -6.65 4.07 9.08
C ALA A 193 -7.24 2.90 9.88
N TRP A 194 -8.16 3.19 10.79
CA TRP A 194 -8.62 2.26 11.82
C TRP A 194 -10.14 2.16 11.89
N GLY A 195 -10.63 1.10 12.52
CA GLY A 195 -12.05 0.81 12.68
C GLY A 195 -12.46 -0.46 11.94
N SER A 196 -13.74 -0.81 12.07
CA SER A 196 -14.28 -2.00 11.41
C SER A 196 -14.27 -1.83 9.88
N PHE A 197 -13.98 -2.90 9.16
CA PHE A 197 -13.99 -2.96 7.68
C PHE A 197 -12.97 -2.06 6.96
N THR A 198 -11.96 -1.54 7.67
CA THR A 198 -10.85 -0.87 6.99
C THR A 198 -9.98 -1.86 6.22
N HIS A 199 -9.63 -1.51 4.98
CA HIS A 199 -8.73 -2.31 4.15
C HIS A 199 -7.29 -2.31 4.69
N ASN A 200 -6.95 -1.36 5.58
CA ASN A 200 -5.63 -1.25 6.18
C ASN A 200 -5.26 -2.46 7.03
N HIS A 201 -6.23 -3.20 7.58
CA HIS A 201 -5.95 -4.46 8.28
C HIS A 201 -5.28 -5.50 7.37
N LEU A 202 -5.73 -5.61 6.12
CA LEU A 202 -5.12 -6.51 5.14
C LEU A 202 -3.75 -6.00 4.67
N ARG A 203 -3.59 -4.68 4.55
CA ARG A 203 -2.29 -4.07 4.23
C ARG A 203 -1.25 -4.35 5.31
N ILE A 204 -1.64 -4.27 6.58
CA ILE A 204 -0.76 -4.59 7.71
C ILE A 204 -0.31 -6.05 7.64
N THR A 205 -1.21 -7.00 7.32
CA THR A 205 -0.82 -8.41 7.09
C THR A 205 0.24 -8.53 6.00
N ARG A 206 0.04 -7.84 4.87
CA ARG A 206 0.99 -7.81 3.76
C ARG A 206 2.35 -7.23 4.19
N VAL A 207 2.35 -6.14 4.96
CA VAL A 207 3.58 -5.51 5.47
C VAL A 207 4.34 -6.48 6.37
N LEU A 208 3.67 -7.12 7.34
CA LEU A 208 4.32 -8.10 8.24
C LEU A 208 4.98 -9.24 7.46
N ARG A 209 4.27 -9.83 6.49
CA ARG A 209 4.81 -10.90 5.65
C ARG A 209 6.00 -10.42 4.81
N SER A 210 5.87 -9.24 4.18
CA SER A 210 6.91 -8.68 3.33
C SER A 210 8.21 -8.39 4.10
N LEU A 211 8.10 -7.83 5.31
CA LEU A 211 9.25 -7.58 6.18
C LEU A 211 9.97 -8.89 6.57
N GLY A 212 9.21 -9.94 6.89
CA GLY A 212 9.77 -11.27 7.18
C GLY A 212 10.57 -11.83 6.01
N LEU A 213 9.97 -11.81 4.80
CA LEU A 213 10.63 -12.29 3.58
C LEU A 213 11.92 -11.52 3.25
N ALA A 214 11.90 -10.20 3.46
CA ALA A 214 13.05 -9.31 3.26
C ALA A 214 14.09 -9.38 4.39
N GLY A 215 13.87 -10.17 5.44
CA GLY A 215 14.79 -10.29 6.58
C GLY A 215 14.82 -9.08 7.53
N LEU A 216 13.83 -8.19 7.45
CA LEU A 216 13.63 -7.05 8.36
C LEU A 216 12.88 -7.49 9.63
N THR A 217 13.42 -8.51 10.31
CA THR A 217 12.73 -9.16 11.44
C THR A 217 12.59 -8.24 12.65
N THR A 218 13.57 -7.37 12.91
CA THR A 218 13.50 -6.41 14.02
C THR A 218 12.34 -5.43 13.83
N GLU A 219 12.15 -4.92 12.62
CA GLU A 219 11.07 -4.01 12.27
C GLU A 219 9.71 -4.71 12.27
N ARG A 220 9.66 -5.94 11.73
CA ARG A 220 8.46 -6.79 11.76
C ARG A 220 8.01 -7.07 13.20
N ASP A 221 8.94 -7.47 14.06
CA ASP A 221 8.64 -7.87 15.43
C ASP A 221 8.18 -6.66 16.26
N ALA A 222 8.80 -5.49 16.07
CA ALA A 222 8.35 -4.24 16.70
C ALA A 222 6.93 -3.86 16.26
N LEU A 223 6.61 -4.00 14.96
CA LEU A 223 5.26 -3.76 14.46
C LEU A 223 4.26 -4.76 15.04
N TRP A 224 4.61 -6.05 15.07
CA TRP A 224 3.76 -7.10 15.63
C TRP A 224 3.44 -6.86 17.11
N VAL A 225 4.45 -6.53 17.92
CA VAL A 225 4.26 -6.25 19.36
C VAL A 225 3.26 -5.10 19.55
N LEU A 226 3.43 -3.99 18.83
CA LEU A 226 2.49 -2.87 18.91
C LEU A 226 1.07 -3.28 18.52
N LEU A 227 0.90 -4.02 17.42
CA LEU A 227 -0.42 -4.43 16.93
C LEU A 227 -1.12 -5.39 17.88
N ARG A 228 -0.38 -6.34 18.46
CA ARG A 228 -0.88 -7.26 19.48
C ARG A 228 -1.34 -6.50 20.72
N ASP A 229 -0.51 -5.59 21.22
CA ASP A 229 -0.81 -4.84 22.43
C ASP A 229 -1.95 -3.83 22.22
N SER A 230 -2.16 -3.39 20.98
CA SER A 230 -3.27 -2.51 20.62
C SER A 230 -4.60 -3.25 20.36
N ALA A 231 -4.62 -4.58 20.33
CA ALA A 231 -5.79 -5.37 19.93
C ALA A 231 -6.98 -5.26 20.91
N GLU A 232 -6.73 -4.84 22.15
CA GLU A 232 -7.78 -4.61 23.16
C GLU A 232 -8.52 -3.28 22.94
N ASP A 233 -7.95 -2.36 22.17
CA ASP A 233 -8.58 -1.08 21.83
C ASP A 233 -9.67 -1.28 20.78
N SER A 234 -10.93 -1.34 21.23
CA SER A 234 -12.08 -1.54 20.36
C SER A 234 -12.24 -0.45 19.28
N SER A 235 -11.67 0.75 19.48
CA SER A 235 -11.72 1.82 18.47
C SER A 235 -10.93 1.47 17.20
N LEU A 236 -9.99 0.53 17.30
CA LEU A 236 -9.17 0.11 16.16
C LEU A 236 -9.85 -0.91 15.25
N GLY A 237 -10.97 -1.49 15.71
CA GLY A 237 -11.73 -2.51 14.97
C GLY A 237 -10.97 -3.82 14.77
N ILE A 238 -9.94 -4.09 15.59
CA ILE A 238 -9.10 -5.29 15.46
C ILE A 238 -9.91 -6.50 15.95
N THR A 239 -10.36 -7.33 15.03
CA THR A 239 -11.06 -8.57 15.37
C THR A 239 -10.09 -9.68 15.75
N ARG A 240 -10.54 -10.70 16.48
CA ARG A 240 -9.74 -11.92 16.74
C ARG A 240 -9.22 -12.56 15.45
N ARG A 241 -10.02 -12.52 14.37
CA ARG A 241 -9.63 -13.03 13.06
C ARG A 241 -8.51 -12.20 12.44
N THR A 242 -8.61 -10.88 12.49
CA THR A 242 -7.56 -9.96 12.03
C THR A 242 -6.26 -10.23 12.77
N LEU A 243 -6.32 -10.34 14.10
CA LEU A 243 -5.15 -10.60 14.93
C LEU A 243 -4.47 -11.94 14.59
N ALA A 244 -5.26 -12.98 14.31
CA ALA A 244 -4.72 -14.29 13.89
C ALA A 244 -3.97 -14.22 12.55
N PHE A 245 -4.48 -13.45 11.58
CA PHE A 245 -3.77 -13.23 10.31
C PHE A 245 -2.46 -12.46 10.51
N TRP A 246 -2.46 -11.44 11.36
CA TRP A 246 -1.23 -10.70 11.68
C TRP A 246 -0.22 -11.58 12.41
N GLN A 247 -0.67 -12.39 13.37
CA GLN A 247 0.19 -13.33 14.08
C GLN A 247 0.85 -14.31 13.11
N GLN A 248 0.07 -14.90 12.21
CA GLN A 248 0.61 -15.83 11.22
C GLN A 248 1.65 -15.14 10.32
N ALA A 249 1.32 -13.97 9.77
CA ALA A 249 2.24 -13.21 8.92
C ALA A 249 3.52 -12.74 9.65
N ALA A 250 3.46 -12.58 10.98
CA ALA A 250 4.60 -12.17 11.79
C ALA A 250 5.51 -13.34 12.22
N LEU A 251 4.98 -14.55 12.29
CA LEU A 251 5.72 -15.73 12.78
C LEU A 251 6.24 -16.64 11.67
N ASP A 252 5.63 -16.58 10.48
CA ASP A 252 6.07 -17.29 9.27
C ASP A 252 7.24 -16.59 8.54
#